data_AF-A0A8J4V703-F1
#
_entry.id   AF-A0A8J4V703-F1
#
_cell.length_a   1.000
_cell.length_b   1.000
_cell.length_c   1.000
_cell.angle_alpha   90.00
_cell.angle_beta   90.00
_cell.angle_gamma   90.00
#
_symmetry.space_group_name_H-M   'P 1'
#
loop_
_entity.id
_entity.type
_entity.pdbx_description
1 polymer ?
#
loop_
_entity_poly.entity_id
_entity_poly.type
_entity_poly.pdbx_seq_one_letter_code
_entity_poly.pdbx_strand_id
1 'polypeptide(L)'
;MKMIIFVRDIGLPSGKSLFQLQAERILCVQRLAAQSTNEASARLVQIHWYIMTSPFTDDATGRFFESHRFFGLEPDQVTFFQQGTIPCVSKDGRLIMETSYKVAKAPDGNGGVYSALKSSRLLEDMATRGIKYADCYGVDNALVRVADPTFLGYFIDKGVASAAKVVRKGMGGRM
;
A
#
# COMPACT_ATOMS: atom_id res chain seq x y z
N MET A 1 12.91 -8.47 10.56
CA MET A 1 13.06 -7.29 11.45
C MET A 1 13.56 -6.00 10.74
N LYS A 2 14.26 -6.05 9.60
CA LYS A 2 14.78 -4.85 8.91
C LYS A 2 13.73 -3.98 8.18
N MET A 3 12.62 -4.54 7.68
CA MET A 3 11.66 -3.79 6.86
C MET A 3 10.84 -2.73 7.63
N ILE A 4 10.56 -2.97 8.92
CA ILE A 4 9.74 -2.07 9.75
C ILE A 4 10.47 -0.74 10.06
N ILE A 5 11.81 -0.75 10.06
CA ILE A 5 12.62 0.44 10.39
C ILE A 5 12.59 1.46 9.24
N PHE A 6 12.67 1.00 7.98
CA PHE A 6 12.72 1.88 6.81
C PHE A 6 11.43 2.66 6.55
N VAL A 7 10.28 2.14 6.97
CA VAL A 7 9.01 2.84 6.80
C VAL A 7 8.84 3.97 7.84
N ARG A 8 9.58 3.93 8.94
CA ARG A 8 9.37 4.81 10.11
C ARG A 8 10.11 6.13 10.04
N ASP A 9 11.35 6.16 9.54
CA ASP A 9 12.11 7.40 9.36
C ASP A 9 13.26 7.19 8.35
N ILE A 10 13.35 8.08 7.36
CA ILE A 10 14.44 8.08 6.37
C ILE A 10 15.42 9.26 6.57
N GLY A 11 15.31 9.99 7.68
CA GLY A 11 16.18 11.12 8.03
C GLY A 11 15.77 12.45 7.40
N LEU A 12 14.49 12.66 7.11
CA LEU A 12 14.01 13.96 6.62
C LEU A 12 14.03 14.99 7.76
N PRO A 13 14.29 16.28 7.47
CA PRO A 13 14.23 17.34 8.49
C PRO A 13 12.90 17.43 9.24
N SER A 14 11.81 16.98 8.61
CA SER A 14 10.48 16.96 9.23
C SER A 14 10.24 15.76 10.16
N GLY A 15 11.14 14.78 10.21
CA GLY A 15 10.98 13.55 11.00
C GLY A 15 9.79 12.66 10.56
N LYS A 16 9.27 12.86 9.35
CA LYS A 16 8.06 12.18 8.87
C LYS A 16 8.39 10.79 8.35
N SER A 17 7.57 9.83 8.74
CA SER A 17 7.59 8.46 8.22
C SER A 17 7.13 8.40 6.76
N LEU A 18 7.48 7.31 6.05
CA LEU A 18 6.97 7.09 4.69
C LEU A 18 5.44 6.97 4.68
N PHE A 19 4.84 6.35 5.69
CA PHE A 19 3.38 6.29 5.84
C PHE A 19 2.77 7.68 5.97
N GLN A 20 3.37 8.55 6.79
CA GLN A 20 2.88 9.92 6.93
C GLN A 20 2.97 10.71 5.62
N LEU A 21 4.09 10.60 4.89
CA LEU A 21 4.23 11.26 3.59
C LEU A 21 3.17 10.77 2.59
N GLN A 22 2.85 9.48 2.60
CA GLN A 22 1.84 8.89 1.71
C GLN A 22 0.42 9.32 2.12
N ALA A 23 0.09 9.31 3.41
CA ALA A 23 -1.19 9.79 3.93
C ALA A 23 -1.42 11.27 3.62
N GLU A 24 -0.41 12.12 3.81
CA GLU A 24 -0.50 13.55 3.49
C GLU A 24 -0.68 13.80 1.98
N ARG A 25 -0.11 12.94 1.11
CA ARG A 25 -0.37 12.98 -0.33
C ARG A 25 -1.81 12.61 -0.67
N ILE A 26 -2.36 11.58 -0.02
CA ILE A 26 -3.78 11.22 -0.17
C ILE A 26 -4.68 12.40 0.21
N LEU A 27 -4.47 12.98 1.41
CA LEU A 27 -5.21 14.16 1.88
C LEU A 27 -5.09 15.34 0.90
N CYS A 28 -3.90 15.59 0.35
CA CYS A 28 -3.69 16.62 -0.65
C CYS A 28 -4.53 16.38 -1.91
N VAL A 29 -4.53 15.16 -2.45
CA VAL A 29 -5.34 14.81 -3.64
C VAL A 29 -6.84 14.98 -3.35
N GLN A 30 -7.32 14.52 -2.19
CA GLN A 30 -8.72 14.71 -1.78
C GLN A 30 -9.10 16.20 -1.69
N ARG A 31 -8.22 17.03 -1.11
CA ARG A 31 -8.43 18.49 -1.04
C ARG A 31 -8.49 19.12 -2.42
N LEU A 32 -7.56 18.77 -3.31
CA LEU A 32 -7.52 19.29 -4.68
C LEU A 32 -8.76 18.86 -5.49
N ALA A 33 -9.20 17.61 -5.32
CA ALA A 33 -10.42 17.12 -5.93
C ALA A 33 -11.65 17.91 -5.47
N ALA A 34 -11.79 18.13 -4.15
CA ALA A 34 -12.88 18.92 -3.58
C ALA A 34 -12.89 20.38 -4.09
N GLN A 35 -11.72 21.00 -4.30
CA GLN A 35 -11.60 22.35 -4.87
C GLN A 35 -11.97 22.41 -6.36
N SER A 36 -11.80 21.30 -7.09
CA SER A 36 -12.14 21.22 -8.52
C SER A 36 -13.63 20.99 -8.79
N THR A 37 -14.38 20.51 -7.78
CA THR A 37 -15.83 20.26 -7.88
C THR A 37 -16.60 21.46 -7.33
N ASN A 38 -17.25 22.23 -8.20
CA ASN A 38 -18.06 23.44 -7.86
C ASN A 38 -19.39 23.14 -7.12
N GLU A 39 -19.64 21.92 -6.65
CA GLU A 39 -20.93 21.55 -6.07
C GLU A 39 -20.98 21.65 -4.55
N ALA A 40 -22.04 22.30 -4.04
CA ALA A 40 -22.46 22.31 -2.64
C ALA A 40 -22.85 20.91 -2.10
N SER A 41 -22.85 19.89 -2.97
CA SER A 41 -22.96 18.46 -2.64
C SER A 41 -21.59 17.77 -2.69
N ALA A 42 -20.52 18.47 -2.30
CA ALA A 42 -19.21 17.90 -2.03
C ALA A 42 -19.29 16.85 -0.91
N ARG A 43 -19.88 15.68 -1.22
CA ARG A 43 -19.51 14.44 -0.54
C ARG A 43 -18.00 14.43 -0.58
N LEU A 44 -17.37 14.33 0.60
CA LEU A 44 -15.92 14.24 0.68
C LEU A 44 -15.46 13.20 -0.34
N VAL A 45 -14.68 13.63 -1.33
CA VAL A 45 -14.02 12.71 -2.24
C VAL A 45 -13.03 11.95 -1.37
N GLN A 46 -13.39 10.72 -1.00
CA GLN A 46 -12.59 9.85 -0.16
C GLN A 46 -11.81 8.88 -1.03
N ILE A 47 -10.50 8.83 -0.81
CA ILE A 47 -9.63 7.83 -1.42
C ILE A 47 -9.40 6.76 -0.37
N HIS A 48 -10.00 5.59 -0.58
CA HIS A 48 -9.86 4.47 0.35
C HIS A 48 -8.45 3.86 0.25
N TRP A 49 -7.77 3.71 1.38
CA TRP A 49 -6.41 3.21 1.45
C TRP A 49 -6.38 1.78 2.00
N TYR A 50 -6.22 0.81 1.11
CA TYR A 50 -5.99 -0.57 1.48
C TYR A 50 -4.49 -0.82 1.71
N ILE A 51 -4.13 -1.24 2.91
CA ILE A 51 -2.73 -1.48 3.30
C ILE A 51 -2.53 -2.97 3.51
N MET A 52 -1.80 -3.59 2.59
CA MET A 52 -1.42 -4.99 2.71
C MET A 52 -0.24 -5.13 3.67
N THR A 53 -0.43 -5.88 4.74
CA THR A 53 0.61 -6.22 5.72
C THR A 53 1.05 -7.68 5.55
N SER A 54 2.04 -8.10 6.32
CA SER A 54 2.36 -9.51 6.54
C SER A 54 2.06 -9.87 8.00
N PRO A 55 1.96 -11.16 8.35
CA PRO A 55 1.82 -11.58 9.74
C PRO A 55 2.93 -11.05 10.68
N PHE A 56 4.07 -10.65 10.12
CA PHE A 56 5.21 -10.12 10.87
C PHE A 56 5.17 -8.59 11.07
N THR A 57 4.28 -7.88 10.38
CA THR A 57 4.24 -6.42 10.35
C THR A 57 2.88 -5.85 10.76
N ASP A 58 1.83 -6.66 10.75
CA ASP A 58 0.45 -6.20 10.90
C ASP A 58 0.20 -5.45 12.20
N ASP A 59 0.41 -6.09 13.36
CA ASP A 59 0.25 -5.48 14.69
C ASP A 59 1.06 -4.18 14.84
N ALA A 60 2.31 -4.20 14.37
CA ALA A 60 3.22 -3.07 14.49
C ALA A 60 2.80 -1.89 13.58
N THR A 61 2.21 -2.18 12.42
CA THR A 61 1.67 -1.16 11.50
C THR A 61 0.36 -0.59 12.05
N GLY A 62 -0.57 -1.44 12.49
CA GLY A 62 -1.85 -0.98 13.05
C GLY A 62 -1.66 -0.03 14.23
N ARG A 63 -0.86 -0.44 15.22
CA ARG A 63 -0.52 0.41 16.39
C ARG A 63 0.16 1.72 15.99
N PHE A 64 0.98 1.70 14.95
CA PHE A 64 1.66 2.90 14.47
C PHE A 64 0.68 3.90 13.83
N PHE A 65 -0.32 3.42 13.08
CA PHE A 65 -1.38 4.28 12.56
C PHE A 65 -2.27 4.83 13.68
N GLU A 66 -2.67 3.99 14.62
CA GLU A 66 -3.48 4.40 15.78
C GLU A 66 -2.77 5.47 16.61
N SER A 67 -1.48 5.26 16.94
CA SER A 67 -0.71 6.21 17.75
C SER A 67 -0.53 7.57 17.08
N HIS A 68 -0.63 7.63 15.75
CA HIS A 68 -0.53 8.86 14.96
C HIS A 68 -1.90 9.34 14.45
N ARG A 69 -3.01 8.81 14.97
CA ARG A 69 -4.38 9.17 14.58
C ARG A 69 -4.57 9.12 13.06
N PHE A 70 -4.10 8.03 12.45
CA PHE A 70 -4.15 7.77 11.01
C PHE A 70 -3.57 8.89 10.14
N PHE A 71 -2.65 9.70 10.69
CA PHE A 71 -2.01 10.83 10.02
C PHE A 71 -3.01 11.87 9.47
N GLY A 72 -4.17 12.01 10.12
CA GLY A 72 -5.24 12.92 9.71
C GLY A 72 -6.24 12.33 8.71
N LEU A 73 -6.05 11.08 8.29
CA LEU A 73 -7.08 10.33 7.60
C LEU A 73 -8.18 9.90 8.60
N GLU A 74 -9.44 9.86 8.18
CA GLU A 74 -10.48 9.13 8.90
C GLU A 74 -10.09 7.66 9.10
N PRO A 75 -10.38 7.04 10.25
CA PRO A 75 -10.05 5.63 10.48
C PRO A 75 -10.76 4.67 9.51
N ASP A 76 -11.97 5.00 9.06
CA ASP A 76 -12.81 4.15 8.21
C ASP A 76 -12.41 4.14 6.73
N GLN A 77 -11.60 5.10 6.28
CA GLN A 77 -11.01 5.13 4.94
C GLN A 77 -9.69 4.36 4.85
N VAL A 78 -9.20 3.76 5.93
CA VAL A 78 -7.99 2.92 5.94
C VAL A 78 -8.37 1.49 6.31
N THR A 79 -7.97 0.52 5.48
CA THR A 79 -8.23 -0.89 5.74
C THR A 79 -6.94 -1.69 5.68
N PHE A 80 -6.57 -2.30 6.81
CA PHE A 80 -5.47 -3.24 6.88
C PHE A 80 -5.95 -4.64 6.51
N PHE A 81 -5.13 -5.37 5.76
CA PHE A 81 -5.36 -6.78 5.47
C PHE A 81 -4.04 -7.50 5.31
N GLN A 82 -4.01 -8.76 5.78
CA GLN A 82 -2.79 -9.55 5.81
C GLN A 82 -2.64 -10.39 4.54
N GLN A 83 -1.44 -10.39 3.97
CA GLN A 83 -1.05 -11.37 2.95
C GLN A 83 -0.74 -12.74 3.57
N GLY A 84 -0.69 -13.75 2.70
CA GLY A 84 -0.37 -15.11 3.11
C GLY A 84 1.10 -15.31 3.48
N THR A 85 1.44 -16.56 3.79
CA THR A 85 2.82 -16.98 3.96
C THR A 85 3.04 -18.32 3.27
N ILE A 86 4.26 -18.53 2.78
CA ILE A 86 4.71 -19.78 2.18
C ILE A 86 5.80 -20.40 3.06
N PRO A 87 5.87 -21.74 3.11
CA PRO A 87 6.95 -22.43 3.83
C PRO A 87 8.30 -22.20 3.14
N CYS A 88 9.32 -21.96 3.95
CA CYS A 88 10.69 -21.89 3.46
C CYS A 88 11.19 -23.30 3.14
N VAL A 89 11.79 -23.47 1.95
CA VAL A 89 12.35 -24.75 1.50
C VAL A 89 13.86 -24.64 1.32
N SER A 90 14.58 -25.69 1.71
CA SER A 90 16.01 -25.83 1.44
C SER A 90 16.25 -26.20 -0.04
N LYS A 91 17.51 -26.14 -0.49
CA LYS A 91 17.88 -26.45 -1.88
C LYS A 91 17.55 -27.88 -2.30
N ASP A 92 17.53 -28.81 -1.34
CA ASP A 92 17.12 -30.21 -1.51
C ASP A 92 15.60 -30.44 -1.34
N GLY A 93 14.80 -29.37 -1.28
CA GLY A 93 13.35 -29.43 -1.28
C GLY A 93 12.71 -29.78 0.07
N ARG A 94 13.48 -29.77 1.17
CA ARG A 94 12.96 -30.04 2.52
C ARG A 94 12.42 -28.77 3.16
N LEU A 95 11.42 -28.90 4.02
CA LEU A 95 10.92 -27.80 4.83
C LEU A 95 12.00 -27.35 5.81
N ILE A 96 12.25 -26.03 5.85
CA ILE A 96 13.11 -25.43 6.86
C ILE A 96 12.29 -25.25 8.14
N MET A 97 12.84 -25.71 9.26
CA MET A 97 12.21 -25.61 10.58
C MET A 97 12.73 -24.37 11.31
N GLU A 98 11.82 -23.54 11.83
CA GLU A 98 12.15 -22.40 12.71
C GLU A 98 12.44 -22.91 14.14
N THR A 99 11.65 -23.89 14.58
CA THR A 99 11.85 -24.64 15.83
C THR A 99 11.58 -26.13 15.57
N SER A 100 11.82 -26.99 16.56
CA SER A 100 11.55 -28.44 16.44
C SER A 100 10.10 -28.81 16.12
N TYR A 101 9.15 -27.88 16.29
CA TYR A 101 7.71 -28.09 16.05
C TYR A 101 7.06 -27.01 15.18
N LYS A 102 7.85 -26.10 14.58
CA LYS A 102 7.35 -24.97 13.78
C LYS A 102 8.12 -24.84 12.48
N VAL A 103 7.39 -24.89 11.36
CA VAL A 103 7.95 -24.65 10.02
C VAL A 103 8.24 -23.17 9.85
N ALA A 104 9.43 -22.84 9.35
CA ALA A 104 9.80 -21.49 8.98
C ALA A 104 8.98 -21.04 7.77
N LYS A 105 8.42 -19.82 7.85
CA LYS A 105 7.60 -19.24 6.79
C LYS A 105 8.08 -17.84 6.42
N ALA A 106 7.83 -17.46 5.18
CA ALA A 106 8.05 -16.11 4.67
C ALA A 106 6.76 -15.57 4.03
N PRO A 107 6.58 -14.25 3.91
CA PRO A 107 5.48 -13.70 3.11
C PRO A 107 5.50 -14.25 1.68
N ASP A 108 4.32 -14.44 1.09
CA ASP A 108 4.14 -15.04 -0.24
C ASP A 108 4.49 -14.11 -1.42
N GLY A 109 5.04 -12.93 -1.11
CA GLY A 109 5.45 -11.92 -2.07
C GLY A 109 4.31 -10.95 -2.41
N ASN A 110 4.62 -9.88 -3.15
CA ASN A 110 3.62 -8.87 -3.50
C ASN A 110 2.46 -9.43 -4.35
N GLY A 111 2.70 -10.49 -5.13
CA GLY A 111 1.66 -11.23 -5.85
C GLY A 111 0.61 -11.89 -4.94
N GLY A 112 0.90 -12.06 -3.64
CA GLY A 112 -0.06 -12.50 -2.64
C GLY A 112 -1.26 -11.57 -2.48
N VAL A 113 -1.18 -10.33 -2.98
CA VAL A 113 -2.28 -9.34 -2.94
C VAL A 113 -3.59 -9.88 -3.51
N TYR A 114 -3.56 -10.66 -4.60
CA TYR A 114 -4.78 -11.18 -5.21
C TYR A 114 -5.49 -12.19 -4.31
N SER A 115 -4.72 -13.11 -3.72
CA SER A 115 -5.22 -14.11 -2.78
C SER A 115 -5.73 -13.44 -1.51
N ALA A 116 -4.99 -12.46 -0.98
CA ALA A 116 -5.32 -11.74 0.24
C ALA A 116 -6.61 -10.91 0.07
N LEU A 117 -6.76 -10.16 -1.03
CA LEU A 117 -7.98 -9.42 -1.34
C LEU A 117 -9.20 -10.34 -1.41
N LYS A 118 -9.05 -11.52 -2.03
CA LYS A 118 -10.13 -12.50 -2.14
C LYS A 118 -10.48 -13.12 -0.77
N SER A 119 -9.49 -13.58 0.00
CA SER A 119 -9.74 -14.21 1.30
C SER A 119 -10.32 -13.24 2.33
N SER A 120 -9.94 -11.96 2.25
CA SER A 120 -10.44 -10.90 3.14
C SER A 120 -11.73 -10.26 2.65
N ARG A 121 -12.33 -10.76 1.56
CA ARG A 121 -13.57 -10.24 0.93
C ARG A 121 -13.51 -8.75 0.57
N LEU A 122 -12.30 -8.27 0.25
CA LEU A 122 -12.06 -6.86 -0.07
C LEU A 122 -12.41 -6.52 -1.51
N LEU A 123 -12.48 -7.51 -2.40
CA LEU A 123 -13.01 -7.30 -3.75
C LEU A 123 -14.49 -6.92 -3.69
N GLU A 124 -15.25 -7.55 -2.80
CA GLU A 124 -16.66 -7.23 -2.53
C GLU A 124 -16.83 -5.89 -1.82
N ASP A 125 -15.94 -5.55 -0.88
CA ASP A 125 -15.91 -4.21 -0.24
C ASP A 125 -15.65 -3.11 -1.28
N MET A 126 -14.64 -3.28 -2.15
CA MET A 126 -14.35 -2.36 -3.25
C MET A 126 -15.56 -2.18 -4.17
N ALA A 127 -16.24 -3.27 -4.53
CA ALA A 127 -17.44 -3.23 -5.35
C ALA A 127 -18.60 -2.48 -4.65
N THR A 128 -18.81 -2.73 -3.36
CA THR A 128 -19.85 -2.08 -2.54
C THR A 128 -19.62 -0.58 -2.41
N ARG A 129 -18.34 -0.16 -2.32
CA ARG A 129 -17.92 1.25 -2.30
C ARG A 129 -17.95 1.93 -3.68
N GLY A 130 -18.17 1.17 -4.75
CA GLY A 130 -18.12 1.68 -6.12
C GLY A 130 -16.72 2.06 -6.60
N ILE A 131 -15.67 1.44 -6.03
CA ILE A 131 -14.28 1.65 -6.44
C ILE A 131 -14.09 1.02 -7.82
N LYS A 132 -13.71 1.85 -8.81
CA LYS A 132 -13.49 1.42 -10.20
C LYS A 132 -12.03 1.16 -10.53
N TYR A 133 -11.11 1.80 -9.80
CA TYR A 133 -9.69 1.82 -10.11
C TYR A 133 -8.87 1.69 -8.83
N ALA A 134 -7.79 0.90 -8.88
CA ALA A 134 -6.85 0.72 -7.79
C ALA A 134 -5.45 1.15 -8.24
N ASP A 135 -4.81 2.05 -7.48
CA ASP A 135 -3.41 2.43 -7.66
C ASP A 135 -2.54 1.61 -6.71
N CYS A 136 -1.80 0.63 -7.25
CA CYS A 136 -0.95 -0.26 -6.48
C CYS A 136 0.51 0.21 -6.52
N TYR A 137 1.12 0.38 -5.35
CA TYR A 137 2.50 0.87 -5.23
C TYR A 137 3.26 0.23 -4.06
N GLY A 138 4.59 0.27 -4.11
CA GLY A 138 5.46 -0.18 -3.02
C GLY A 138 5.68 0.90 -1.96
N VAL A 139 5.58 0.53 -0.69
CA VAL A 139 5.69 1.46 0.46
C VAL A 139 7.07 2.14 0.57
N ASP A 140 8.11 1.53 0.01
CA ASP A 140 9.50 1.98 0.07
C ASP A 140 9.81 3.16 -0.86
N ASN A 141 8.95 3.44 -1.83
CA ASN A 141 9.13 4.57 -2.74
C ASN A 141 8.77 5.91 -2.07
N ALA A 142 9.76 6.57 -1.47
CA ALA A 142 9.59 7.89 -0.85
C ALA A 142 9.03 8.96 -1.80
N LEU A 143 9.24 8.83 -3.11
CA LEU A 143 8.79 9.77 -4.14
C LEU A 143 7.46 9.37 -4.80
N VAL A 144 6.80 8.33 -4.30
CA VAL A 144 5.53 7.85 -4.89
C VAL A 144 4.48 8.96 -4.95
N ARG A 145 3.95 9.21 -6.15
CA ARG A 145 2.77 10.06 -6.34
C ARG A 145 1.54 9.19 -6.09
N VAL A 146 1.14 9.05 -4.83
CA VAL A 146 -0.05 8.27 -4.44
C VAL A 146 -1.29 8.88 -5.08
N ALA A 147 -2.13 8.05 -5.70
CA ALA A 147 -3.35 8.50 -6.37
C ALA A 147 -3.08 9.59 -7.42
N ASP A 148 -2.01 9.43 -8.20
CA ASP A 148 -1.58 10.39 -9.22
C ASP A 148 -2.68 10.64 -10.28
N PRO A 149 -3.32 11.82 -10.29
CA PRO A 149 -4.44 12.10 -11.17
C PRO A 149 -4.01 12.13 -12.65
N THR A 150 -2.76 12.44 -12.95
CA THR A 150 -2.24 12.41 -14.33
C THR A 150 -2.20 10.98 -14.85
N PHE A 151 -1.68 10.05 -14.05
CA PHE A 151 -1.58 8.64 -14.44
C PHE A 151 -2.97 7.99 -14.51
N LEU A 152 -3.82 8.24 -13.51
CA LEU A 152 -5.19 7.74 -13.49
C LEU A 152 -6.00 8.30 -14.68
N GLY A 153 -5.87 9.58 -14.98
CA GLY A 153 -6.53 10.20 -16.14
C GLY A 153 -6.09 9.59 -17.47
N TYR A 154 -4.79 9.35 -17.65
CA TYR A 154 -4.27 8.65 -18.83
C TYR A 154 -4.80 7.21 -18.93
N PHE A 155 -4.83 6.49 -17.82
CA PHE A 155 -5.35 5.13 -17.75
C PHE A 155 -6.83 5.06 -18.16
N ILE A 156 -7.64 6.01 -17.68
CA ILE A 156 -9.05 6.15 -18.05
C ILE A 156 -9.22 6.51 -19.52
N ASP A 157 -8.47 7.49 -20.03
CA ASP A 157 -8.49 7.91 -21.44
C ASP A 157 -8.21 6.74 -22.39
N LYS A 158 -7.27 5.86 -22.03
CA LYS A 158 -6.92 4.69 -22.85
C LYS A 158 -7.90 3.53 -22.75
N GLY A 159 -8.81 3.53 -21.77
CA GLY A 159 -9.80 2.45 -21.60
C GLY A 159 -9.17 1.07 -21.42
N VAL A 160 -7.97 0.98 -20.85
CA VAL A 160 -7.26 -0.28 -20.64
C VAL A 160 -7.58 -0.87 -19.27
N ALA A 161 -7.47 -2.19 -19.11
CA ALA A 161 -7.76 -2.88 -17.85
C ALA A 161 -6.60 -2.79 -16.83
N SER A 162 -5.38 -2.56 -17.29
CA SER A 162 -4.19 -2.40 -16.44
C SER A 162 -3.16 -1.49 -17.11
N ALA A 163 -2.41 -0.74 -16.30
CA ALA A 163 -1.31 0.09 -16.74
C ALA A 163 -0.17 0.06 -15.70
N ALA A 164 1.07 0.25 -16.17
CA ALA A 164 2.25 0.29 -15.31
C ALA A 164 2.97 1.63 -15.45
N LYS A 165 3.32 2.25 -14.32
CA LYS A 165 4.16 3.44 -14.28
C LYS A 165 5.63 3.03 -14.28
N VAL A 166 6.41 3.59 -15.21
CA VAL A 166 7.82 3.24 -15.40
C VAL A 166 8.71 4.48 -15.40
N VAL A 167 9.98 4.28 -15.06
CA VAL A 167 11.05 5.27 -15.23
C VAL A 167 12.09 4.73 -16.21
N ARG A 168 12.85 5.62 -16.84
CA ARG A 168 13.99 5.19 -17.67
C ARG A 168 14.98 4.42 -16.81
N LYS A 169 15.37 3.22 -17.22
CA LYS A 169 16.42 2.45 -16.56
C LYS A 169 17.71 3.28 -16.56
N GLY A 170 18.29 3.48 -15.38
CA GLY A 170 19.59 4.14 -15.25
C GLY A 170 20.65 3.37 -16.06
N MET A 171 21.50 4.10 -16.78
CA MET A 171 22.71 3.51 -17.36
C MET A 171 23.58 3.09 -16.17
N GLY A 172 23.74 1.77 -15.96
CA GLY A 172 24.56 1.25 -14.88
C GLY A 172 26.00 1.74 -15.06
N GLY A 173 26.44 2.69 -14.24
CA GLY A 173 27.86 2.99 -14.10
C GLY A 173 28.54 1.73 -13.58
N ARG A 174 29.49 1.19 -14.35
CA ARG A 174 30.53 0.35 -13.76
C ARG A 174 31.23 1.22 -12.72
N MET A 175 30.98 0.97 -11.44
CA MET A 175 31.96 1.27 -10.39
C MET A 175 32.95 0.12 -10.33
#